data_AF-A0A1M7CV96-F1
#
_entry.id   AF-A0A1M7CV96-F1
#
_cell.length_a   1.000
_cell.length_b   1.000
_cell.length_c   1.000
_cell.angle_alpha   90.00
_cell.angle_beta   90.00
_cell.angle_gamma   90.00
#
_symmetry.space_group_name_H-M   'P 1'
#
loop_
_entity.id
_entity.type
_entity.pdbx_description
1 polymer ?
#
loop_
_entity_poly.entity_id
_entity_poly.type
_entity_poly.pdbx_seq_one_letter_code
_entity_poly.pdbx_strand_id
1 'polypeptide(L)'
;MDIWDDIDLGDIRRHSIALSEMFIAEVEALCPMLTLASPRDPSARGSQASFQFEHGYAAMQALIAQGVIGDFRAPDLMRFGFAPLYIGADDVKEAARRLAHVMQNRLWDDSVYQARAAVT
;
A
#
# COMPACT_ATOMS: atom_id res chain seq x y z
N MET A 1 -25.17 3.75 -18.50
CA MET A 1 -24.07 4.09 -17.57
C MET A 1 -24.59 3.66 -16.21
N ASP A 2 -24.85 2.36 -16.04
CA ASP A 2 -25.86 1.88 -15.06
C ASP A 2 -25.26 0.96 -13.98
N ILE A 3 -23.97 0.68 -14.02
CA ILE A 3 -23.29 -0.18 -13.04
C ILE A 3 -23.13 0.46 -11.65
N TRP A 4 -23.40 1.75 -11.51
CA TRP A 4 -23.26 2.48 -10.24
C TRP A 4 -24.59 2.62 -9.49
N ASP A 5 -25.74 2.40 -10.14
CA ASP A 5 -27.06 2.57 -9.53
C ASP A 5 -27.44 1.39 -8.61
N ASP A 6 -26.85 0.21 -8.84
CA ASP A 6 -27.06 -1.00 -8.03
C ASP A 6 -26.05 -1.16 -6.88
N ILE A 7 -25.05 -0.27 -6.77
CA ILE A 7 -24.00 -0.37 -5.76
C ILE A 7 -24.10 0.78 -4.76
N ASP A 8 -24.37 0.43 -3.50
CA ASP A 8 -24.35 1.40 -2.40
C ASP A 8 -22.92 1.92 -2.20
N LEU A 9 -22.71 3.20 -2.52
CA LEU A 9 -21.44 3.92 -2.33
C LEU A 9 -20.98 3.90 -0.87
N GLY A 10 -21.94 3.84 0.08
CA GLY A 10 -21.67 3.64 1.49
C GLY A 10 -21.06 2.27 1.78
N ASP A 11 -21.52 1.22 1.12
CA ASP A 11 -20.99 -0.15 1.28
C ASP A 11 -19.58 -0.26 0.72
N ILE A 12 -19.36 0.29 -0.48
CA ILE A 12 -18.02 0.44 -1.09
C ILE A 12 -17.10 1.16 -0.10
N ARG A 13 -17.54 2.29 0.46
CA ARG A 13 -16.72 3.08 1.37
C ARG A 13 -16.39 2.32 2.65
N ARG A 14 -17.36 1.63 3.25
CA ARG A 14 -17.12 0.82 4.46
C ARG A 14 -16.14 -0.31 4.18
N HIS A 15 -16.26 -0.99 3.04
CA HIS A 15 -15.34 -2.05 2.66
C HIS A 15 -13.92 -1.52 2.40
N SER A 16 -13.79 -0.40 1.67
CA SER A 16 -12.52 0.32 1.48
C SER A 16 -11.83 0.65 2.82
N ILE A 17 -12.58 1.19 3.78
CA ILE A 17 -12.05 1.51 5.12
C ILE A 17 -11.55 0.24 5.80
N ALA A 18 -12.36 -0.82 5.82
CA ALA A 18 -11.99 -2.09 6.46
C ALA A 18 -10.71 -2.70 5.87
N LEU A 19 -10.55 -2.68 4.54
CA LEU A 19 -9.34 -3.14 3.86
C LEU A 19 -8.12 -2.27 4.22
N SER A 20 -8.28 -0.94 4.22
CA SER A 20 -7.18 -0.03 4.54
C SER A 20 -6.73 -0.14 6.01
N GLU A 21 -7.67 -0.27 6.95
CA GLU A 21 -7.39 -0.43 8.38
C GLU A 21 -6.70 -1.77 8.65
N MET A 22 -7.15 -2.85 8.00
CA MET A 22 -6.50 -4.15 8.07
C MET A 22 -5.05 -4.07 7.58
N PHE A 23 -4.82 -3.46 6.42
CA PHE A 23 -3.47 -3.29 5.89
C PHE A 23 -2.59 -2.49 6.86
N ILE A 24 -3.09 -1.37 7.37
CA ILE A 24 -2.34 -0.51 8.30
C ILE A 24 -1.94 -1.28 9.55
N ALA A 25 -2.89 -2.00 10.17
CA ALA A 25 -2.63 -2.76 11.39
C ALA A 25 -1.56 -3.85 11.17
N GLU A 26 -1.64 -4.60 10.07
CA GLU A 26 -0.66 -5.63 9.71
C GLU A 26 0.72 -5.03 9.45
N VAL A 27 0.79 -3.91 8.72
CA VAL A 27 2.06 -3.24 8.42
C VAL A 27 2.72 -2.69 9.69
N GLU A 28 1.95 -2.08 10.59
CA GLU A 28 2.51 -1.59 11.86
C GLU A 28 3.01 -2.70 12.77
N ALA A 29 2.32 -3.85 12.77
CA ALA A 29 2.75 -5.01 13.55
C ALA A 29 4.02 -5.66 12.98
N LEU A 30 4.12 -5.77 11.65
CA LEU A 30 5.18 -6.52 10.98
C LEU A 30 6.39 -5.68 10.57
N CYS A 31 6.19 -4.37 10.39
CA CYS A 31 7.16 -3.43 9.82
C CYS A 31 7.30 -2.16 10.67
N PRO A 32 7.82 -2.24 11.91
CA PRO A 32 7.96 -1.08 12.80
C PRO A 32 8.92 0.01 12.28
N MET A 33 9.69 -0.27 11.22
CA MET A 33 10.53 0.72 10.53
C MET A 33 9.75 1.63 9.57
N LEU A 34 8.47 1.34 9.30
CA LEU A 34 7.62 2.14 8.44
C LEU A 34 6.75 3.07 9.27
N THR A 35 6.67 4.33 8.87
CA THR A 35 5.84 5.34 9.55
C THR A 35 4.57 5.59 8.75
N LEU A 36 3.39 5.43 9.35
CA LEU A 36 2.14 5.81 8.69
C LEU A 36 2.12 7.33 8.44
N ALA A 37 2.05 7.72 7.16
CA ALA A 37 1.99 9.13 6.75
C ALA A 37 0.55 9.60 6.48
N SER A 38 -0.38 8.68 6.21
CA SER A 38 -1.80 9.01 6.08
C SER A 38 -2.45 9.33 7.43
N PRO A 39 -3.50 10.17 7.47
CA PRO A 39 -4.28 10.40 8.69
C PRO A 39 -4.75 9.08 9.31
N ARG A 40 -4.60 8.93 10.64
CA ARG A 40 -5.06 7.72 11.36
C ARG A 40 -6.56 7.53 11.28
N ASP A 41 -7.31 8.63 11.33
CA ASP A 41 -8.76 8.62 11.19
C ASP A 41 -9.14 8.19 9.75
N PRO A 42 -9.82 7.04 9.56
CA PRO A 42 -10.23 6.57 8.24
C PRO A 42 -11.25 7.51 7.58
N SER A 43 -11.99 8.32 8.34
CA SER A 43 -12.92 9.31 7.80
C SER A 43 -12.21 10.51 7.16
N ALA A 44 -10.96 10.78 7.58
CA ALA A 44 -10.13 11.89 7.10
C ALA A 44 -9.23 11.53 5.91
N ARG A 45 -9.33 10.33 5.35
CA ARG A 45 -8.56 9.88 4.17
C ARG A 45 -9.42 9.15 3.15
N GLY A 46 -8.99 9.16 1.89
CA GLY A 46 -9.65 8.44 0.79
C GLY A 46 -9.47 6.92 0.87
N SER A 47 -9.47 6.26 -0.29
CA SER A 47 -9.29 4.81 -0.41
C SER A 47 -7.82 4.41 -0.55
N GLN A 48 -6.93 5.08 0.18
CA GLN A 48 -5.49 4.89 0.08
C GLN A 48 -4.81 5.08 1.43
N ALA A 49 -3.68 4.40 1.62
CA ALA A 49 -2.80 4.58 2.76
C ALA A 49 -1.35 4.71 2.29
N SER A 50 -0.61 5.61 2.92
CA SER A 50 0.80 5.87 2.63
C SER A 50 1.67 5.62 3.84
N PHE A 51 2.80 4.97 3.63
CA PHE A 51 3.87 4.80 4.61
C PHE A 51 5.13 5.53 4.14
N GLN A 52 5.79 6.21 5.07
CA GLN A 52 7.07 6.88 4.87
C GLN A 52 8.22 5.92 5.16
N PHE A 53 9.21 5.92 4.27
CA PHE A 53 10.46 5.19 4.41
C PHE A 53 11.56 5.82 3.57
N GLU A 54 12.72 6.08 4.18
CA GLU A 54 13.91 6.66 3.53
C GLU A 54 14.22 6.05 2.15
N HIS A 55 14.15 4.71 2.05
CA HIS A 55 14.39 3.99 0.79
C HIS A 55 13.09 3.60 0.08
N GLY A 56 12.02 4.39 0.24
CA GLY A 56 10.67 4.08 -0.23
C GLY A 56 10.59 3.81 -1.73
N TYR A 57 11.46 4.43 -2.54
CA TYR A 57 11.54 4.13 -3.97
C TYR A 57 11.96 2.68 -4.22
N ALA A 58 13.10 2.28 -3.65
CA ALA A 58 13.65 0.95 -3.84
C ALA A 58 12.75 -0.13 -3.20
N ALA A 59 12.16 0.18 -2.04
CA ALA A 59 11.16 -0.69 -1.42
C ALA A 59 9.94 -0.87 -2.33
N MET A 60 9.40 0.18 -2.94
CA MET A 60 8.31 0.05 -3.89
C MET A 60 8.69 -0.77 -5.13
N GLN A 61 9.91 -0.61 -5.67
CA GLN A 61 10.37 -1.45 -6.79
C GLN A 61 10.48 -2.93 -6.41
N ALA A 62 11.01 -3.23 -5.22
CA ALA A 62 11.08 -4.60 -4.69
C ALA A 62 9.67 -5.21 -4.50
N LEU A 63 8.70 -4.42 -4.04
CA LEU A 63 7.30 -4.86 -3.91
C LEU A 63 6.66 -5.17 -5.26
N ILE A 64 6.87 -4.29 -6.26
CA ILE A 64 6.37 -4.50 -7.62
C ILE A 64 6.95 -5.78 -8.23
N ALA A 65 8.24 -6.05 -8.02
CA ALA A 65 8.87 -7.30 -8.44
C ALA A 65 8.27 -8.54 -7.76
N GLN A 66 7.68 -8.38 -6.57
CA GLN A 66 6.93 -9.41 -5.86
C GLN A 66 5.42 -9.36 -6.10
N GLY A 67 4.96 -8.59 -7.10
CA GLY A 67 3.55 -8.52 -7.51
C GLY A 67 2.65 -7.67 -6.60
N VAL A 68 3.21 -6.89 -5.67
CA VAL A 68 2.47 -5.87 -4.91
C VAL A 68 2.64 -4.53 -5.60
N ILE A 69 1.59 -4.05 -6.25
CA ILE A 69 1.63 -2.83 -7.05
C ILE A 69 1.12 -1.65 -6.22
N GLY A 70 2.00 -0.67 -5.99
CA GLY A 70 1.68 0.62 -5.41
C GLY A 70 2.33 1.76 -6.20
N ASP A 71 2.33 2.97 -5.66
CA ASP A 71 3.06 4.10 -6.24
C ASP A 71 4.02 4.75 -5.24
N PHE A 72 5.14 5.24 -5.74
CA PHE A 72 6.10 6.01 -4.98
C PHE A 72 5.87 7.50 -5.18
N ARG A 73 5.87 8.27 -4.08
CA ARG A 73 5.82 9.73 -4.10
C ARG A 73 7.08 10.25 -3.41
N ALA A 74 7.85 11.05 -4.15
CA ALA A 74 9.02 11.70 -3.59
C ALA A 74 8.62 12.58 -2.38
N PRO A 75 9.49 12.70 -1.37
CA PRO A 75 10.84 12.13 -1.31
C PRO A 75 10.90 10.65 -0.88
N ASP A 76 9.90 10.13 -0.17
CA ASP A 76 10.04 8.89 0.62
C ASP A 76 8.72 8.17 0.94
N LEU A 77 7.63 8.45 0.20
CA LEU A 77 6.31 7.88 0.48
C LEU A 77 5.99 6.70 -0.46
N MET A 78 5.60 5.59 0.15
CA MET A 78 5.01 4.42 -0.51
C MET A 78 3.50 4.45 -0.32
N ARG A 79 2.73 4.55 -1.41
CA ARG A 79 1.27 4.67 -1.38
C ARG A 79 0.60 3.43 -1.94
N PHE A 80 -0.42 2.96 -1.22
CA PHE A 80 -1.22 1.78 -1.53
C PHE A 80 -2.69 2.18 -1.69
N GLY A 81 -3.29 1.78 -2.80
CA GLY A 81 -4.70 2.01 -3.11
C GLY A 81 -5.54 0.78 -2.82
N PHE A 82 -6.72 0.98 -2.23
CA PHE A 82 -7.68 -0.08 -1.93
C PHE A 82 -8.90 0.11 -2.82
N ALA A 83 -9.14 -0.83 -3.73
CA ALA A 83 -10.28 -0.77 -4.62
C ALA A 83 -11.23 -1.94 -4.28
N PRO A 84 -12.24 -1.70 -3.43
CA PRO A 84 -13.02 -2.78 -2.79
C PRO A 84 -13.91 -3.57 -3.75
N LEU A 85 -14.04 -3.14 -5.01
CA LEU A 85 -14.76 -3.87 -6.04
C LEU A 85 -13.99 -5.11 -6.55
N TYR A 86 -12.68 -5.15 -6.36
CA TYR A 86 -11.83 -6.23 -6.87
C TYR A 86 -10.63 -6.58 -5.97
N ILE A 87 -10.48 -5.92 -4.82
CA ILE A 87 -9.50 -6.27 -3.79
C ILE A 87 -10.24 -6.84 -2.58
N GLY A 88 -9.86 -8.05 -2.16
CA GLY A 88 -10.38 -8.70 -0.97
C GLY A 88 -9.43 -8.62 0.24
N ALA A 89 -9.92 -9.09 1.39
CA ALA A 89 -9.14 -9.14 2.62
C ALA A 89 -7.91 -10.06 2.52
N ASP A 90 -8.00 -11.16 1.78
CA ASP A 90 -6.87 -12.08 1.60
C ASP A 90 -5.76 -11.46 0.73
N ASP A 91 -6.13 -10.70 -0.30
CA ASP A 91 -5.17 -9.92 -1.10
C ASP A 91 -4.42 -8.90 -0.24
N VAL A 92 -5.15 -8.21 0.65
CA VAL A 92 -4.58 -7.22 1.58
C VAL A 92 -3.61 -7.87 2.56
N LYS A 93 -3.99 -9.01 3.15
CA LYS A 93 -3.11 -9.76 4.07
C LYS A 93 -1.86 -10.25 3.35
N GLU A 94 -2.02 -10.76 2.14
CA GLU A 94 -0.88 -11.24 1.35
C GLU A 94 0.05 -10.09 0.93
N ALA A 95 -0.50 -8.94 0.54
CA ALA A 95 0.28 -7.74 0.27
C ALA A 95 1.06 -7.27 1.50
N ALA A 96 0.43 -7.27 2.69
CA ALA A 96 1.11 -6.92 3.94
C ALA A 96 2.23 -7.91 4.30
N ARG A 97 2.04 -9.21 4.07
CA ARG A 97 3.10 -10.23 4.27
C ARG A 97 4.27 -10.05 3.31
N ARG A 98 4.01 -9.78 2.03
CA ARG A 98 5.06 -9.51 1.04
C ARG A 98 5.81 -8.22 1.36
N LEU A 99 5.09 -7.19 1.80
CA LEU A 99 5.70 -5.98 2.34
C LEU A 99 6.63 -6.31 3.51
N ALA A 100 6.15 -7.04 4.50
CA ALA A 100 6.98 -7.49 5.62
C ALA A 100 8.21 -8.28 5.16
N HIS A 101 8.06 -9.19 4.20
CA HIS A 101 9.16 -9.95 3.65
C HIS A 101 10.24 -9.04 3.01
N VAL A 102 9.83 -8.08 2.17
CA VAL A 102 10.74 -7.08 1.57
C VAL A 102 11.45 -6.26 2.64
N MET A 103 10.73 -5.79 3.65
CA MET A 103 11.27 -4.91 4.69
C MET A 103 12.22 -5.64 5.64
N GLN A 104 11.83 -6.82 6.13
CA GLN A 104 12.61 -7.60 7.11
C GLN A 104 13.87 -8.20 6.50
N ASN A 105 13.82 -8.62 5.23
CA ASN A 105 14.98 -9.18 4.53
C ASN A 105 15.81 -8.12 3.79
N ARG A 106 15.44 -6.83 3.93
CA ARG A 106 16.11 -5.70 3.28
C ARG A 106 16.26 -5.89 1.76
N LEU A 107 15.26 -6.48 1.12
CA LEU A 107 15.34 -6.76 -0.33
C LEU A 107 15.42 -5.49 -1.17
N TRP A 108 14.92 -4.39 -0.62
CA TRP A 108 15.05 -3.05 -1.17
C TRP A 108 16.50 -2.54 -1.28
N ASP A 109 17.44 -3.16 -0.57
CA ASP A 109 18.87 -2.80 -0.58
C ASP A 109 19.62 -3.40 -1.77
N ASP A 110 18.96 -4.24 -2.59
CA ASP A 110 19.55 -4.71 -3.83
C ASP A 110 19.71 -3.55 -4.82
N SER A 111 20.92 -3.43 -5.38
CA SER A 111 21.29 -2.46 -6.42
C SER A 111 20.30 -2.40 -7.60
N VAL A 112 19.62 -3.51 -7.93
CA VAL A 112 18.63 -3.57 -9.00
C VAL A 112 17.41 -2.66 -8.74
N TYR A 113 17.06 -2.43 -7.47
CA TYR A 113 15.93 -1.59 -7.07
C TYR A 113 16.31 -0.14 -6.76
N GLN A 114 17.60 0.14 -6.61
CA GLN A 114 18.09 1.50 -6.32
C GLN A 114 18.18 2.36 -7.59
N ALA A 115 18.26 1.74 -8.77
CA ALA A 115 18.31 2.45 -10.04
C ALA A 115 16.96 3.14 -10.32
N ARG A 116 16.90 4.46 -10.13
CA ARG A 116 15.77 5.24 -10.64
C ARG A 116 15.76 5.13 -12.15
N ALA A 117 14.76 4.45 -12.71
CA ALA A 117 14.51 4.51 -14.14
C ALA A 117 14.38 5.99 -14.52
N ALA A 118 15.37 6.52 -15.24
CA ALA A 118 15.27 7.84 -15.81
C ALA A 118 14.08 7.81 -16.76
N VAL A 119 13.05 8.60 -16.46
CA VAL A 119 12.00 8.87 -17.42
C VAL A 119 12.68 9.65 -18.54
N THR A 120 13.00 8.97 -19.64
CA THR A 120 13.41 9.59 -20.91
C THR A 120 12.20 10.18 -21.61
#